data_AF-A0A7J4QZH0-F1
#
_entry.id   AF-A0A7J4QZH0-F1
#
_cell.length_a   1.000
_cell.length_b   1.000
_cell.length_c   1.000
_cell.angle_alpha   90.00
_cell.angle_beta   90.00
_cell.angle_gamma   90.00
#
_symmetry.space_group_name_H-M   'P 1'
#
loop_
_entity.id
_entity.type
_entity.pdbx_description
1 polymer ?
#
loop_
_entity_poly.entity_id
_entity_poly.type
_entity_poly.pdbx_seq_one_letter_code
_entity_poly.pdbx_strand_id
1 'polypeptide(L)'
;MTPLVNLSDSTIMYIYLSKEYSIDDHNRRLNNLVYEMKPEFGFSNQENNSTETTWILSETHLSAAGVDFAESPYGWSVTFALFGELEGSDTNQLLYLNQVELSTQEENVELDQFLVPIFAIVFGIIVITTILGNMYKEEHGMPIISGYWHREKANCLVVEFTTKSRRMEIKSLEVDAPWKLSSRFKSRFIEANKSVNIELKFKQSETTDCRLHIKLEVDELGVWTQFLAITTNID
;
A
#
# COMPACT_ATOMS: atom_id res chain seq x y z
N MET A 1 21.63 37.82 -27.06
CA MET A 1 21.50 38.81 -25.98
C MET A 1 21.49 40.19 -26.61
N THR A 2 20.57 41.06 -26.20
CA THR A 2 20.37 42.40 -26.78
C THR A 2 20.15 43.38 -25.62
N PRO A 3 21.14 44.19 -25.24
CA PRO A 3 20.97 45.18 -24.20
C PRO A 3 19.92 46.23 -24.62
N LEU A 4 19.03 46.60 -23.70
CA LEU A 4 18.06 47.68 -23.93
C LEU A 4 18.64 49.07 -23.62
N VAL A 5 19.81 49.11 -23.00
CA VAL A 5 20.57 50.30 -22.62
C VAL A 5 22.06 49.97 -22.70
N ASN A 6 22.92 50.98 -22.78
CA ASN A 6 24.36 50.76 -22.74
C ASN A 6 24.79 50.21 -21.37
N LEU A 7 25.64 49.19 -21.43
CA LEU A 7 26.26 48.52 -20.29
C LEU A 7 27.72 48.93 -20.19
N SER A 8 28.29 48.85 -18.98
CA SER A 8 29.71 49.07 -18.76
C SER A 8 30.57 47.97 -19.40
N ASP A 9 31.80 48.32 -19.77
CA ASP A 9 32.82 47.37 -20.26
C ASP A 9 33.20 46.29 -19.24
N SER A 10 32.87 46.50 -17.96
CA SER A 10 33.07 45.54 -16.88
C SER A 10 31.94 44.50 -16.75
N THR A 11 30.94 44.53 -17.62
CA THR A 11 29.79 43.61 -17.56
C THR A 11 30.19 42.18 -17.94
N ILE A 12 29.75 41.21 -17.14
CA ILE A 12 30.07 39.78 -17.28
C ILE A 12 28.79 38.96 -17.22
N MET A 13 28.64 38.01 -18.15
CA MET A 13 27.59 37.00 -18.10
C MET A 13 28.16 35.70 -17.56
N TYR A 14 27.59 35.17 -16.48
CA TYR A 14 27.86 33.81 -16.02
C TYR A 14 26.81 32.86 -16.54
N ILE A 15 27.27 31.71 -17.05
CA ILE A 15 26.42 30.60 -17.43
C ILE A 15 26.71 29.46 -16.47
N TYR A 16 25.67 29.01 -15.77
CA TYR A 16 25.73 27.92 -14.80
C TYR A 16 24.99 26.71 -15.33
N LEU A 17 25.59 25.53 -15.22
CA LEU A 17 24.86 24.26 -15.32
C LEU A 17 24.58 23.77 -13.91
N SER A 18 23.31 23.55 -13.60
CA SER A 18 22.87 23.11 -12.28
C SER A 18 21.89 21.95 -12.35
N LYS A 19 21.78 21.23 -11.23
CA LYS A 19 20.82 20.15 -11.04
C LYS A 19 19.95 20.42 -9.83
N GLU A 20 18.64 20.39 -10.03
CA GLU A 20 17.63 20.70 -9.03
C GLU A 20 17.71 19.74 -7.84
N TYR A 21 17.90 18.44 -8.09
CA TYR A 21 17.99 17.41 -7.06
C TYR A 21 19.30 16.64 -7.18
N SER A 22 20.25 16.95 -6.28
CA SER A 22 21.55 16.27 -6.21
C SER A 22 21.69 15.51 -4.91
N ILE A 23 22.19 14.29 -5.00
CA ILE A 23 22.54 13.43 -3.87
C ILE A 23 24.03 13.16 -3.96
N ASP A 24 24.77 13.45 -2.89
CA ASP A 24 26.19 13.14 -2.84
C ASP A 24 26.44 11.70 -2.34
N ASP A 25 27.71 11.27 -2.37
CA ASP A 25 28.14 9.93 -1.92
C ASP A 25 27.81 9.64 -0.43
N HIS A 26 27.43 10.66 0.33
CA HIS A 26 27.04 10.56 1.74
C HIS A 26 25.53 10.66 1.95
N ASN A 27 24.73 10.51 0.88
CA ASN A 27 23.26 10.61 0.88
C ASN A 27 22.72 11.98 1.35
N ARG A 28 23.52 13.04 1.30
CA ARG A 28 23.05 14.39 1.57
C ARG A 28 22.34 14.93 0.33
N ARG A 29 21.19 15.56 0.54
CA ARG A 29 20.39 16.15 -0.53
C ARG A 29 20.71 17.64 -0.62
N LEU A 30 21.11 18.07 -1.81
CA LEU A 30 21.35 19.47 -2.13
C LEU A 30 20.44 19.88 -3.27
N ASN A 31 19.81 21.04 -3.09
CA ASN A 31 18.96 21.63 -4.12
C ASN A 31 19.79 22.62 -4.95
N ASN A 32 19.63 22.60 -6.26
CA ASN A 32 20.30 23.51 -7.21
C ASN A 32 21.84 23.46 -7.11
N LEU A 33 22.41 22.25 -7.09
CA LEU A 33 23.87 22.09 -7.10
C LEU A 33 24.42 22.55 -8.45
N VAL A 34 25.41 23.44 -8.43
CA VAL A 34 26.10 23.91 -9.63
C VAL A 34 27.24 22.94 -9.97
N TYR A 35 27.20 22.40 -11.18
CA TYR A 35 28.19 21.46 -11.72
C TYR A 35 29.21 22.15 -12.62
N GLU A 36 28.79 23.17 -13.37
CA GLU A 36 29.67 23.94 -14.24
C GLU A 36 29.37 25.44 -14.12
N MET A 37 30.42 26.26 -14.20
CA MET A 37 30.30 27.71 -14.26
C MET A 37 31.29 28.25 -15.28
N LYS A 38 30.78 28.97 -16.29
CA LYS A 38 31.60 29.67 -17.27
C LYS A 38 31.28 31.17 -17.31
N PRO A 39 32.27 32.06 -17.13
CA PRO A 39 32.11 33.47 -17.46
C PRO A 39 32.24 33.70 -18.98
N GLU A 40 31.40 34.56 -19.52
CA GLU A 40 31.36 34.97 -20.92
C GLU A 40 31.47 36.50 -21.00
N PHE A 41 32.35 36.97 -21.91
CA PHE A 41 32.66 38.39 -22.12
C PHE A 41 32.42 38.82 -23.58
N GLY A 42 32.13 37.88 -24.48
CA GLY A 42 32.03 38.11 -25.91
C GLY A 42 30.66 38.60 -26.38
N PHE A 43 30.06 39.58 -25.70
CA PHE A 43 28.78 40.17 -26.11
C PHE A 43 28.84 41.69 -26.20
N SER A 44 27.96 42.26 -27.03
CA SER A 44 27.83 43.69 -27.19
C SER A 44 27.27 44.33 -25.92
N ASN A 45 27.95 45.37 -25.44
CA ASN A 45 27.48 46.23 -24.34
C ASN A 45 26.67 47.44 -24.84
N GLN A 46 26.53 47.61 -26.15
CA GLN A 46 25.78 48.73 -26.74
C GLN A 46 24.28 48.44 -26.82
N GLU A 47 23.49 49.48 -26.53
CA GLU A 47 22.04 49.48 -26.67
C GLU A 47 21.60 48.99 -28.05
N ASN A 48 20.58 48.12 -28.07
CA ASN A 48 19.92 47.56 -29.25
C ASN A 48 20.83 46.75 -30.19
N ASN A 49 22.05 46.43 -29.78
CA ASN A 49 22.96 45.60 -30.55
C ASN A 49 22.92 44.15 -30.06
N SER A 50 22.60 43.22 -30.97
CA SER A 50 22.36 41.82 -30.63
C SER A 50 23.61 40.99 -30.83
N THR A 51 23.94 40.17 -29.83
CA THR A 51 25.01 39.15 -29.92
C THR A 51 24.41 37.76 -29.84
N GLU A 52 24.79 36.91 -30.79
CA GLU A 52 24.56 35.48 -30.76
C GLU A 52 25.85 34.76 -30.37
N THR A 53 25.76 33.82 -29.43
CA THR A 53 26.89 33.00 -29.01
C THR A 53 26.43 31.57 -28.81
N THR A 54 27.34 30.62 -29.03
CA THR A 54 27.09 29.20 -28.79
C THR A 54 28.07 28.73 -27.73
N TRP A 55 27.54 28.23 -26.62
CA TRP A 55 28.32 27.56 -25.61
C TRP A 55 28.25 26.05 -25.83
N ILE A 56 29.41 25.44 -26.08
CA ILE A 56 29.54 24.00 -26.25
C ILE A 56 30.40 23.47 -25.11
N LEU A 57 29.88 22.52 -24.36
CA LEU A 57 30.63 21.71 -23.41
C LEU A 57 30.90 20.35 -24.03
N SER A 58 32.16 19.90 -23.98
CA SER A 58 32.50 18.56 -24.44
C SER A 58 32.02 17.51 -23.44
N GLU A 59 31.73 16.31 -23.94
CA GLU A 59 31.37 15.16 -23.11
C GLU A 59 32.44 14.87 -22.04
N THR A 60 33.72 14.96 -22.42
CA THR A 60 34.83 14.77 -21.48
C THR A 60 34.80 15.80 -20.35
N HIS A 61 34.44 17.06 -20.64
CA HIS A 61 34.34 18.12 -19.64
C HIS A 61 33.16 17.87 -18.69
N LEU A 62 32.00 17.52 -19.25
CA LEU A 62 30.80 17.15 -18.49
C LEU A 62 31.08 15.94 -17.57
N SER A 63 31.70 14.88 -18.09
CA SER A 63 32.05 13.70 -17.30
C SER A 63 33.02 14.02 -16.16
N ALA A 64 34.00 14.90 -16.40
CA ALA A 64 34.96 15.32 -15.37
C ALA A 64 34.30 16.17 -14.28
N ALA A 65 33.25 16.92 -14.63
CA ALA A 65 32.40 17.63 -13.69
C ALA A 65 31.39 16.71 -12.96
N GLY A 66 31.35 15.42 -13.28
CA GLY A 66 30.38 14.48 -12.70
C GLY A 66 28.97 14.62 -13.29
N VAL A 67 28.86 15.14 -14.50
CA VAL A 67 27.60 15.25 -15.26
C VAL A 67 27.51 14.06 -16.21
N ASP A 68 26.53 13.19 -15.96
CA ASP A 68 26.14 12.11 -16.86
C ASP A 68 24.62 12.16 -17.07
N PHE A 69 24.20 12.53 -18.28
CA PHE A 69 22.78 12.62 -18.64
C PHE A 69 22.13 11.24 -18.88
N ALA A 70 22.91 10.20 -19.15
CA ALA A 70 22.39 8.85 -19.29
C ALA A 70 22.10 8.21 -17.93
N GLU A 71 23.00 8.41 -16.95
CA GLU A 71 22.78 7.93 -15.58
C GLU A 71 21.76 8.79 -14.83
N SER A 72 21.80 10.11 -15.04
CA SER A 72 20.90 11.05 -14.39
C SER A 72 20.23 11.98 -15.40
N PRO A 73 19.13 11.56 -16.04
CA PRO A 73 18.51 12.30 -17.12
C PRO A 73 17.59 13.45 -16.72
N TYR A 74 17.29 13.67 -15.44
CA TYR A 74 16.25 14.63 -15.02
C TYR A 74 16.80 15.77 -14.15
N GLY A 75 16.08 16.90 -14.18
CA GLY A 75 16.27 18.03 -13.26
C GLY A 75 17.47 18.92 -13.56
N TRP A 76 17.95 18.94 -14.81
CA TRP A 76 19.05 19.81 -15.23
C TRP A 76 18.54 21.15 -15.74
N SER A 77 19.26 22.22 -15.39
CA SER A 77 18.94 23.57 -15.84
C SER A 77 20.20 24.38 -16.14
N VAL A 78 20.07 25.31 -17.07
CA VAL A 78 21.09 26.32 -17.37
C VAL A 78 20.61 27.67 -16.90
N THR A 79 21.42 28.34 -16.07
CA THR A 79 21.12 29.67 -15.55
C THR A 79 22.08 30.69 -16.13
N PHE A 80 21.53 31.76 -16.71
CA PHE A 80 22.25 32.92 -17.20
C PHE A 80 22.12 34.05 -16.18
N ALA A 81 23.24 34.53 -15.63
CA ALA A 81 23.29 35.66 -14.71
C ALA A 81 24.23 36.74 -15.25
N LEU A 82 23.69 37.93 -15.52
CA LEU A 82 24.45 39.08 -16.00
C LEU A 82 24.74 40.03 -14.84
N PHE A 83 26.01 40.23 -14.53
CA PHE A 83 26.45 41.20 -13.53
C PHE A 83 27.20 42.34 -14.21
N GLY A 84 26.90 43.56 -13.81
CA GLY A 84 27.59 44.73 -14.34
C GLY A 84 26.97 46.03 -13.89
N GLU A 85 27.36 47.07 -14.59
CA GLU A 85 26.95 48.45 -14.35
C GLU A 85 26.23 48.98 -15.58
N LEU A 86 25.25 49.86 -15.35
CA LEU A 86 24.68 50.67 -16.43
C LEU A 86 25.63 51.84 -16.72
N GLU A 87 25.72 52.26 -17.99
CA GLU A 87 26.56 53.41 -18.34
C GLU A 87 26.14 54.66 -17.53
N GLY A 88 27.09 55.22 -16.76
CA GLY A 88 26.85 56.36 -15.87
C GLY A 88 26.42 56.02 -14.44
N SER A 89 26.43 54.75 -14.05
CA SER A 89 26.20 54.28 -12.68
C SER A 89 27.45 53.62 -12.09
N ASP A 90 27.76 53.91 -10.82
CA ASP A 90 28.91 53.31 -10.10
C ASP A 90 28.54 52.03 -9.32
N THR A 91 27.35 51.45 -9.59
CA THR A 91 26.84 50.31 -8.82
C THR A 91 26.84 49.05 -9.66
N ASN A 92 27.78 48.14 -9.36
CA ASN A 92 27.78 46.79 -9.92
C ASN A 92 26.68 45.94 -9.28
N GLN A 93 25.77 45.40 -10.09
CA GLN A 93 24.61 44.63 -9.64
C GLN A 93 24.23 43.52 -10.63
N LEU A 94 23.33 42.64 -10.20
CA LEU A 94 22.69 41.68 -11.09
C LEU A 94 21.71 42.42 -12.01
N LEU A 95 22.02 42.47 -13.30
CA LEU A 95 21.23 43.14 -14.32
C LEU A 95 20.18 42.20 -14.95
N TYR A 96 20.49 40.91 -15.03
CA TYR A 96 19.60 39.91 -15.63
C TYR A 96 19.83 38.54 -15.02
N LEU A 97 18.74 37.80 -14.80
CA LEU A 97 18.77 36.40 -14.37
C LEU A 97 17.68 35.63 -15.11
N ASN A 98 18.06 34.53 -15.75
CA ASN A 98 17.11 33.62 -16.40
C ASN A 98 17.60 32.18 -16.27
N GLN A 99 16.68 31.27 -16.01
CA GLN A 99 16.92 29.84 -15.91
C GLN A 99 16.10 29.11 -16.97
N VAL A 100 16.74 28.20 -17.67
CA VAL A 100 16.13 27.37 -18.71
C VAL A 100 16.33 25.90 -18.32
N GLU A 101 15.25 25.14 -18.24
CA GLU A 101 15.30 23.71 -18.00
C GLU A 101 15.76 22.97 -19.26
N LEU A 102 16.63 21.98 -19.09
CA LEU A 102 17.12 21.16 -20.20
C LEU A 102 16.19 19.97 -20.38
N SER A 103 15.68 19.80 -21.61
CA SER A 103 14.93 18.60 -22.02
C SER A 103 15.90 17.44 -22.31
N THR A 104 16.61 16.95 -21.29
CA THR A 104 17.58 15.86 -21.40
C THR A 104 16.94 14.48 -21.62
N GLN A 105 15.66 14.33 -21.26
CA GLN A 105 14.82 13.19 -21.62
C GLN A 105 13.37 13.66 -21.81
N GLU A 106 12.58 12.96 -22.63
CA GLU A 106 11.14 13.18 -22.68
C GLU A 106 10.53 12.83 -21.32
N GLU A 107 10.04 13.83 -20.61
CA GLU A 107 9.42 13.71 -19.29
C GLU A 107 8.06 12.96 -19.30
N ASN A 108 7.64 12.49 -20.49
CA ASN A 108 6.40 11.76 -20.66
C ASN A 108 6.60 10.30 -20.29
N VAL A 109 6.53 9.98 -19.00
CA VAL A 109 6.20 8.61 -18.59
C VAL A 109 4.79 8.33 -19.09
N GLU A 110 4.68 7.53 -20.15
CA GLU A 110 3.38 7.15 -20.72
C GLU A 110 2.52 6.49 -19.63
N LEU A 111 1.25 6.91 -19.54
CA LEU A 111 0.29 6.41 -18.55
C LEU A 111 0.12 4.87 -18.62
N ASP A 112 0.52 4.25 -19.73
CA ASP A 112 0.48 2.80 -19.94
C ASP A 112 1.42 2.03 -19.00
N GLN A 113 2.56 2.61 -18.61
CA GLN A 113 3.52 2.02 -17.68
C GLN A 113 2.95 1.89 -16.25
N PHE A 114 1.92 2.68 -15.92
CA PHE A 114 1.23 2.64 -14.64
C PHE A 114 -0.01 1.74 -14.62
N LEU A 115 -0.51 1.27 -15.77
CA LEU A 115 -1.72 0.45 -15.82
C LEU A 115 -1.55 -0.90 -15.10
N VAL A 116 -0.43 -1.57 -15.33
CA VAL A 116 -0.14 -2.89 -14.73
C VAL A 116 -0.14 -2.84 -13.20
N PRO A 117 0.62 -1.95 -12.52
CA PRO A 117 0.57 -1.88 -11.06
C PRO A 117 -0.81 -1.46 -10.53
N ILE A 118 -1.54 -0.58 -11.23
CA ILE A 118 -2.91 -0.20 -10.83
C ILE A 118 -3.85 -1.41 -10.85
N PHE A 119 -3.84 -2.20 -11.93
CA PHE A 119 -4.67 -3.41 -12.01
C PHE A 119 -4.31 -4.43 -10.95
N ALA A 120 -3.03 -4.59 -10.63
CA ALA A 120 -2.59 -5.48 -9.55
C ALA A 120 -3.14 -5.04 -8.18
N ILE A 121 -3.14 -3.74 -7.89
CA ILE A 121 -3.71 -3.19 -6.65
C ILE A 121 -5.23 -3.42 -6.60
N VAL A 122 -5.95 -3.10 -7.68
CA VAL A 122 -7.41 -3.29 -7.74
C VAL A 122 -7.78 -4.77 -7.55
N PHE A 123 -7.05 -5.68 -8.20
CA PHE A 123 -7.25 -7.11 -8.03
C PHE A 123 -7.01 -7.55 -6.58
N GLY A 124 -5.93 -7.07 -5.94
CA GLY A 124 -5.64 -7.36 -4.54
C GLY A 124 -6.78 -6.94 -3.60
N ILE A 125 -7.36 -5.75 -3.82
CA ILE A 125 -8.49 -5.24 -3.04
C ILE A 125 -9.71 -6.16 -3.20
N ILE A 126 -10.01 -6.61 -4.42
CA ILE A 126 -11.15 -7.52 -4.67
C ILE A 126 -10.96 -8.86 -3.93
N VAL A 127 -9.76 -9.42 -3.96
CA VAL A 127 -9.45 -10.67 -3.25
C VAL A 127 -9.62 -10.50 -1.74
N ILE A 128 -9.03 -9.44 -1.17
CA ILE A 128 -9.09 -9.16 0.27
C ILE A 128 -10.54 -8.95 0.72
N THR A 129 -11.32 -8.14 0.00
CA THR A 129 -12.72 -7.87 0.33
C THR A 129 -13.59 -9.12 0.24
N THR A 130 -13.31 -10.01 -0.72
CA THR A 130 -14.02 -11.30 -0.83
C THR A 130 -13.71 -12.21 0.36
N ILE A 131 -12.44 -12.31 0.77
CA ILE A 131 -12.03 -13.12 1.93
C ILE A 131 -12.66 -12.57 3.21
N LEU A 132 -12.55 -11.26 3.45
CA LEU A 132 -13.13 -10.61 4.62
C LEU A 132 -14.66 -10.75 4.65
N GLY A 133 -15.32 -10.63 3.50
CA GLY A 133 -16.76 -10.85 3.39
C GLY A 133 -17.17 -12.28 3.74
N ASN A 134 -16.41 -13.28 3.31
CA ASN A 134 -16.66 -14.68 3.65
C ASN A 134 -16.41 -14.96 5.13
N MET A 135 -15.29 -14.47 5.69
CA MET A 135 -15.00 -14.61 7.12
C MET A 135 -16.09 -13.96 7.98
N TYR A 136 -16.55 -12.76 7.60
CA TYR A 136 -17.61 -12.08 8.32
C TYR A 136 -18.94 -12.87 8.30
N LYS A 137 -19.30 -13.42 7.13
CA LYS A 137 -20.49 -14.27 6.99
C LYS A 137 -20.40 -15.54 7.83
N GLU A 138 -19.24 -16.18 7.88
CA GLU A 138 -19.00 -17.38 8.68
C GLU A 138 -19.08 -17.04 10.18
N GLU A 139 -18.38 -16.01 10.65
CA GLU A 139 -18.37 -15.60 12.06
C GLU A 139 -19.78 -15.24 12.57
N HIS A 140 -20.56 -14.50 11.78
CA HIS A 140 -21.90 -14.02 12.18
C HIS A 140 -23.03 -14.99 11.84
N GLY A 141 -22.76 -16.00 11.02
CA GLY A 141 -23.73 -17.03 10.64
C GLY A 141 -23.60 -18.32 11.44
N MET A 142 -22.38 -18.70 11.85
CA MET A 142 -22.14 -19.95 12.57
C MET A 142 -22.77 -19.96 13.97
N PRO A 143 -23.44 -21.04 14.35
CA PRO A 143 -24.05 -21.18 15.67
C PRO A 143 -23.00 -21.38 16.76
N ILE A 144 -23.32 -20.96 17.97
CA ILE A 144 -22.55 -21.26 19.17
C ILE A 144 -23.11 -22.56 19.75
N ILE A 145 -22.23 -23.52 20.01
CA ILE A 145 -22.59 -24.81 20.59
C ILE A 145 -21.83 -24.98 21.90
N SER A 146 -22.57 -25.24 22.98
CA SER A 146 -22.01 -25.56 24.29
C SER A 146 -22.62 -26.85 24.82
N GLY A 147 -21.93 -27.53 25.73
CA GLY A 147 -22.42 -28.77 26.32
C GLY A 147 -22.03 -28.89 27.78
N TYR A 148 -22.93 -29.41 28.60
CA TYR A 148 -22.70 -29.66 30.02
C TYR A 148 -23.51 -30.86 30.50
N TRP A 149 -23.02 -31.53 31.53
CA TRP A 149 -23.74 -32.64 32.17
C TRP A 149 -24.87 -32.12 33.04
N HIS A 150 -26.04 -32.73 32.92
CA HIS A 150 -27.22 -32.40 33.71
C HIS A 150 -26.98 -32.75 35.18
N ARG A 151 -27.24 -31.82 36.10
CA ARG A 151 -26.96 -32.01 37.53
C ARG A 151 -27.83 -33.05 38.21
N GLU A 152 -29.11 -33.12 37.82
CA GLU A 152 -30.09 -34.01 38.47
C GLU A 152 -30.31 -35.35 37.76
N LYS A 153 -30.04 -35.43 36.45
CA LYS A 153 -30.29 -36.63 35.64
C LYS A 153 -28.96 -37.33 35.38
N ALA A 154 -28.81 -38.55 35.89
CA ALA A 154 -27.66 -39.38 35.59
C ALA A 154 -27.53 -39.61 34.08
N ASN A 155 -26.29 -39.55 33.57
CA ASN A 155 -25.93 -39.86 32.18
C ASN A 155 -26.68 -39.03 31.14
N CYS A 156 -27.00 -37.79 31.48
CA CYS A 156 -27.70 -36.87 30.61
C CYS A 156 -26.80 -35.68 30.30
N LEU A 157 -26.45 -35.52 29.02
CA LEU A 157 -25.72 -34.37 28.52
C LEU A 157 -26.72 -33.38 27.91
N VAL A 158 -26.64 -32.12 28.31
CA VAL A 158 -27.39 -31.04 27.67
C VAL A 158 -26.47 -30.35 26.68
N VAL A 159 -26.88 -30.30 25.42
CA VAL A 159 -26.21 -29.54 24.37
C VAL A 159 -27.08 -28.35 24.03
N GLU A 160 -26.54 -27.15 24.20
CA GLU A 160 -27.20 -25.90 23.87
C GLU A 160 -26.71 -25.41 22.51
N PHE A 161 -27.67 -25.14 21.63
CA PHE A 161 -27.45 -24.60 20.30
C PHE A 161 -28.01 -23.19 20.25
N THR A 162 -27.14 -22.19 20.07
CA THR A 162 -27.53 -20.79 19.90
C THR A 162 -27.22 -20.34 18.48
N THR A 163 -28.27 -20.16 17.68
CA THR A 163 -28.15 -19.60 16.33
C THR A 163 -27.95 -18.09 16.37
N LYS A 164 -27.15 -17.58 15.44
CA LYS A 164 -26.97 -16.14 15.22
C LYS A 164 -27.93 -15.67 14.12
N SER A 165 -27.43 -14.97 13.12
CA SER A 165 -28.23 -14.35 12.05
C SER A 165 -28.88 -15.34 11.07
N ARG A 166 -28.54 -16.64 11.13
CA ARG A 166 -28.99 -17.67 10.18
C ARG A 166 -29.71 -18.82 10.88
N ARG A 167 -30.70 -19.39 10.20
CA ARG A 167 -31.32 -20.65 10.63
C ARG A 167 -30.36 -21.82 10.39
N MET A 168 -30.55 -22.89 11.17
CA MET A 168 -29.77 -24.12 11.02
C MET A 168 -30.65 -25.37 11.15
N GLU A 169 -30.21 -26.46 10.54
CA GLU A 169 -30.69 -27.81 10.78
C GLU A 169 -29.60 -28.65 11.44
N ILE A 170 -29.92 -29.32 12.54
CA ILE A 170 -29.07 -30.38 13.10
C ILE A 170 -29.44 -31.67 12.37
N LYS A 171 -28.56 -32.17 11.51
CA LYS A 171 -28.80 -33.40 10.72
C LYS A 171 -28.54 -34.66 11.52
N SER A 172 -27.43 -34.72 12.26
CA SER A 172 -27.14 -35.86 13.13
C SER A 172 -26.26 -35.46 14.33
N LEU A 173 -26.39 -36.27 15.38
CA LEU A 173 -25.56 -36.25 16.58
C LEU A 173 -25.03 -37.67 16.78
N GLU A 174 -23.72 -37.83 16.67
CA GLU A 174 -23.00 -39.10 16.77
C GLU A 174 -21.97 -38.98 17.89
N VAL A 175 -21.69 -40.06 18.62
CA VAL A 175 -20.74 -40.05 19.74
C VAL A 175 -19.76 -41.18 19.56
N ASP A 176 -18.49 -40.93 19.88
CA ASP A 176 -17.44 -41.92 19.81
C ASP A 176 -17.61 -43.00 20.90
N ALA A 177 -17.20 -44.24 20.58
CA ALA A 177 -17.08 -45.29 21.58
C ALA A 177 -16.04 -44.89 22.66
N PRO A 178 -16.24 -45.27 23.94
CA PRO A 178 -17.20 -46.25 24.45
C PRO A 178 -18.63 -45.72 24.67
N TRP A 179 -18.87 -44.42 24.56
CA TRP A 179 -20.17 -43.81 24.80
C TRP A 179 -21.23 -44.27 23.80
N LYS A 180 -22.45 -44.52 24.28
CA LYS A 180 -23.59 -44.93 23.44
C LYS A 180 -24.85 -44.16 23.82
N LEU A 181 -25.44 -43.48 22.84
CA LEU A 181 -26.73 -42.82 23.00
C LEU A 181 -27.84 -43.85 23.24
N SER A 182 -28.77 -43.50 24.13
CA SER A 182 -29.94 -44.33 24.45
C SER A 182 -30.94 -44.40 23.29
N SER A 183 -31.02 -43.33 22.50
CA SER A 183 -31.91 -43.21 21.34
C SER A 183 -31.19 -42.56 20.16
N ARG A 184 -31.71 -42.79 18.95
CA ARG A 184 -31.25 -42.11 17.74
C ARG A 184 -31.79 -40.68 17.73
N PHE A 185 -30.92 -39.70 17.52
CA PHE A 185 -31.33 -38.32 17.32
C PHE A 185 -32.11 -38.15 16.02
N LYS A 186 -33.19 -37.36 16.05
CA LYS A 186 -33.97 -36.97 14.86
C LYS A 186 -33.57 -35.56 14.46
N SER A 187 -33.50 -35.28 13.17
CA SER A 187 -33.09 -33.95 12.71
C SER A 187 -34.04 -32.87 13.24
N ARG A 188 -33.49 -31.68 13.45
CA ARG A 188 -34.22 -30.57 14.07
C ARG A 188 -33.79 -29.25 13.47
N PHE A 189 -34.76 -28.44 13.08
CA PHE A 189 -34.57 -27.07 12.64
C PHE A 189 -34.59 -26.10 13.83
N ILE A 190 -33.73 -25.09 13.74
CA ILE A 190 -33.64 -23.97 14.69
C ILE A 190 -33.62 -22.67 13.87
N GLU A 191 -34.63 -21.83 14.10
CA GLU A 191 -34.73 -20.51 13.48
C GLU A 191 -33.63 -19.57 13.95
N ALA A 192 -33.31 -18.55 13.16
CA ALA A 192 -32.30 -17.55 13.50
C ALA A 192 -32.57 -16.85 14.85
N ASN A 193 -31.50 -16.49 15.56
CA ASN A 193 -31.50 -15.82 16.86
C ASN A 193 -32.30 -16.58 17.95
N LYS A 194 -32.25 -17.91 17.91
CA LYS A 194 -32.86 -18.80 18.91
C LYS A 194 -31.82 -19.67 19.59
N SER A 195 -32.03 -19.88 20.88
CA SER A 195 -31.32 -20.86 21.70
C SER A 195 -32.22 -22.05 22.00
N VAL A 196 -31.72 -23.25 21.76
CA VAL A 196 -32.44 -24.51 21.96
C VAL A 196 -31.55 -25.51 22.69
N ASN A 197 -32.09 -26.07 23.77
CA ASN A 197 -31.42 -27.12 24.53
C ASN A 197 -31.88 -28.51 24.06
N ILE A 198 -30.93 -29.41 23.88
CA ILE A 198 -31.15 -30.79 23.49
C ILE A 198 -30.54 -31.69 24.56
N GLU A 199 -31.38 -32.50 25.20
CA GLU A 199 -30.94 -33.50 26.17
C GLU A 199 -30.59 -34.81 25.45
N LEU A 200 -29.33 -35.23 25.59
CA LEU A 200 -28.80 -36.51 25.12
C LEU A 200 -28.64 -37.45 26.30
N LYS A 201 -29.43 -38.52 26.32
CA LYS A 201 -29.34 -39.57 27.34
C LYS A 201 -28.43 -40.70 26.87
N PHE A 202 -27.49 -41.12 27.69
CA PHE A 202 -26.56 -42.22 27.42
C PHE A 202 -26.99 -43.52 28.08
N LYS A 203 -26.65 -44.66 27.47
CA LYS A 203 -26.95 -46.01 28.01
C LYS A 203 -26.06 -46.38 29.20
N GLN A 204 -24.86 -45.81 29.24
CA GLN A 204 -23.81 -46.13 30.20
C GLN A 204 -23.02 -44.86 30.53
N SER A 205 -22.48 -44.82 31.74
CA SER A 205 -21.52 -43.82 32.20
C SER A 205 -20.11 -44.33 31.89
N GLU A 206 -19.24 -43.47 31.40
CA GLU A 206 -17.84 -43.83 31.09
C GLU A 206 -16.86 -42.87 31.76
N THR A 207 -15.68 -43.36 32.12
CA THR A 207 -14.61 -42.56 32.74
C THR A 207 -13.78 -41.77 31.70
N THR A 208 -13.99 -42.03 30.42
CA THR A 208 -13.33 -41.30 29.32
C THR A 208 -14.14 -40.10 28.87
N ASP A 209 -13.50 -39.04 28.41
CA ASP A 209 -14.16 -37.86 27.82
C ASP A 209 -15.16 -38.23 26.73
N CYS A 210 -16.29 -37.52 26.71
CA CYS A 210 -17.34 -37.69 25.71
C CYS A 210 -17.04 -36.81 24.50
N ARG A 211 -16.92 -37.43 23.32
CA ARG A 211 -16.69 -36.74 22.04
C ARG A 211 -17.93 -36.83 21.17
N LEU A 212 -18.57 -35.68 20.97
CA LEU A 212 -19.79 -35.53 20.18
C LEU A 212 -19.46 -34.94 18.80
N HIS A 213 -19.93 -35.62 17.76
CA HIS A 213 -19.87 -35.21 16.37
C HIS A 213 -21.23 -34.67 15.95
N ILE A 214 -21.26 -33.41 15.55
CA ILE A 214 -22.47 -32.67 15.24
C ILE A 214 -22.45 -32.33 13.75
N LYS A 215 -23.31 -32.98 12.96
CA LYS A 215 -23.50 -32.61 11.55
C LYS A 215 -24.63 -31.60 11.47
N LEU A 216 -24.34 -30.43 10.94
CA LEU A 216 -25.27 -29.30 10.85
C LEU A 216 -25.28 -28.71 9.44
N GLU A 217 -26.42 -28.18 9.03
CA GLU A 217 -26.56 -27.39 7.79
C GLU A 217 -27.03 -25.99 8.18
N VAL A 218 -26.25 -24.98 7.82
CA VAL A 218 -26.57 -23.58 8.09
C VAL A 218 -26.92 -22.91 6.77
N ASP A 219 -28.02 -22.16 6.77
CA ASP A 219 -28.45 -21.42 5.58
C ASP A 219 -27.32 -20.55 5.02
N GLU A 220 -27.11 -20.66 3.70
CA GLU A 220 -26.08 -19.97 2.91
C GLU A 220 -24.61 -20.31 3.25
N LEU A 221 -24.34 -21.02 4.35
CA LEU A 221 -22.99 -21.51 4.70
C LEU A 221 -22.80 -23.00 4.38
N GLY A 222 -23.87 -23.74 4.13
CA GLY A 222 -23.82 -25.15 3.70
C GLY A 222 -23.69 -26.13 4.87
N VAL A 223 -23.09 -27.29 4.60
CA VAL A 223 -22.98 -28.40 5.55
C VAL A 223 -21.66 -28.35 6.30
N TRP A 224 -21.73 -28.41 7.63
CA TRP A 224 -20.60 -28.35 8.54
C TRP A 224 -20.62 -29.53 9.52
N THR A 225 -19.43 -29.91 10.00
CA THR A 225 -19.28 -30.88 11.09
C THR A 225 -18.51 -30.21 12.22
N GLN A 226 -19.10 -30.19 13.40
CA GLN A 226 -18.48 -29.65 14.60
C GLN A 226 -18.23 -30.75 15.62
N PHE A 227 -17.10 -30.64 16.32
CA PHE A 227 -16.68 -31.60 17.33
C PHE A 227 -16.75 -30.92 18.69
N LEU A 228 -17.41 -31.57 19.64
CA LEU A 228 -17.51 -31.10 21.01
C LEU A 228 -16.95 -32.19 21.93
N ALA A 229 -15.88 -31.87 22.65
CA ALA A 229 -15.30 -32.73 23.67
C ALA A 229 -15.73 -32.23 25.05
N ILE A 230 -16.25 -33.13 25.88
CA ILE A 230 -16.78 -32.81 27.20
C ILE A 230 -16.17 -33.78 28.18
N THR A 231 -15.55 -33.25 29.23
CA THR A 231 -14.96 -34.04 30.32
C THR A 231 -16.02 -34.91 30.97
N THR A 232 -15.68 -36.13 31.35
CA THR A 232 -16.63 -37.02 32.04
C THR A 232 -17.17 -36.40 33.33
N ASN A 233 -18.38 -36.82 33.75
CA ASN A 233 -18.99 -36.44 35.03
C ASN A 233 -18.72 -37.45 36.15
N ILE A 234 -17.86 -38.44 35.91
CA ILE A 234 -17.43 -39.45 36.87
C ILE A 234 -16.02 -39.10 37.30
N ASP A 235 -15.83 -38.87 38.61
CA ASP A 235 -14.52 -38.78 39.24
C ASP A 235 -13.86 -40.18 39.37
#